data_AF-A0A8K0PS67-F1
#
_entry.id   AF-A0A8K0PS67-F1
#
_cell.length_a   1.000
_cell.length_b   1.000
_cell.length_c   1.000
_cell.angle_alpha   90.00
_cell.angle_beta   90.00
_cell.angle_gamma   90.00
#
_symmetry.space_group_name_H-M   'P 1'
#
loop_
_entity.id
_entity.type
_entity.pdbx_description
1 polymer ?
#
loop_
_entity_poly.entity_id
_entity_poly.type
_entity_poly.pdbx_seq_one_letter_code
_entity_poly.pdbx_strand_id
1 'polypeptide(L)'
;MPKAAATKRGSKETKRRTKKDPNAPKRGLSAYMFFANEQRENVREENPGVSFGQVGKILGERWKALSEKQRAPYEAKAAADKKRYEDEKQAYNAQNDDESS
;
A
#
# COMPACT_ATOMS: atom_id res chain seq x y z
N MET A 1 9.65 -31.29 17.61
CA MET A 1 10.58 -30.21 18.03
C MET A 1 10.30 -28.99 17.16
N PRO A 2 9.87 -27.85 17.73
CA PRO A 2 9.26 -26.77 16.97
C PRO A 2 10.28 -25.84 16.28
N LYS A 3 10.07 -25.56 14.98
CA LYS A 3 10.80 -24.53 14.22
C LYS A 3 10.27 -23.14 14.60
N ALA A 4 10.92 -22.50 15.57
CA ALA A 4 10.69 -21.10 15.91
C ALA A 4 11.44 -20.17 14.94
N ALA A 5 10.79 -19.81 13.82
CA ALA A 5 11.20 -18.69 12.99
C ALA A 5 10.64 -17.40 13.60
N ALA A 6 11.31 -16.89 14.64
CA ALA A 6 11.06 -15.57 15.19
C ALA A 6 11.52 -14.49 14.20
N THR A 7 10.60 -14.04 13.33
CA THR A 7 10.83 -12.80 12.58
C THR A 7 10.67 -11.62 13.54
N LYS A 8 11.79 -10.92 13.71
CA LYS A 8 12.01 -9.67 14.44
C LYS A 8 10.82 -8.72 14.30
N ARG A 9 9.97 -8.62 15.33
CA ARG A 9 9.01 -7.52 15.52
C ARG A 9 9.83 -6.25 15.78
N GLY A 10 10.27 -5.61 14.71
CA GLY A 10 10.82 -4.27 14.76
C GLY A 10 9.72 -3.30 15.16
N SER A 11 9.79 -2.83 16.39
CA SER A 11 9.09 -1.65 16.91
C SER A 11 9.42 -0.46 16.01
N LYS A 12 8.60 -0.19 14.99
CA LYS A 12 8.58 1.12 14.35
C LYS A 12 7.51 1.93 15.04
N GLU A 13 7.94 2.57 16.12
CA GLU A 13 7.63 3.96 16.43
C GLU A 13 6.52 4.53 15.55
N THR A 14 5.37 4.74 16.18
CA THR A 14 4.27 5.57 15.68
C THR A 14 4.84 6.96 15.43
N LYS A 15 5.52 7.13 14.30
CA LYS A 15 5.87 8.42 13.73
C LYS A 15 4.52 9.08 13.50
N ARG A 16 4.16 9.97 14.43
CA ARG A 16 3.00 10.86 14.36
C ARG A 16 2.91 11.27 12.91
N ARG A 17 1.78 10.97 12.26
CA ARG A 17 1.54 11.42 10.89
C ARG A 17 1.60 12.94 10.94
N THR A 18 2.79 13.50 10.71
CA THR A 18 2.96 14.89 10.29
C THR A 18 1.90 15.09 9.24
N LYS A 19 1.04 16.09 9.48
CA LYS A 19 -0.02 16.50 8.55
C LYS A 19 0.61 16.44 7.17
N LYS A 20 0.17 15.49 6.33
CA LYS A 20 0.69 15.40 4.97
C LYS A 20 0.47 16.79 4.39
N ASP A 21 1.53 17.48 4.01
CA ASP A 21 1.38 18.77 3.35
C ASP A 21 0.37 18.60 2.22
N PRO A 22 -0.64 19.48 2.11
CA PRO A 22 -1.68 19.35 1.11
C PRO A 22 -1.14 19.41 -0.32
N ASN A 23 0.08 19.93 -0.51
CA ASN A 23 0.80 19.95 -1.79
C ASN A 23 1.60 18.67 -2.08
N ALA A 24 1.75 17.75 -1.12
CA ALA A 24 2.49 16.52 -1.36
C ALA A 24 1.74 15.63 -2.37
N PRO A 25 2.42 15.14 -3.44
CA PRO A 25 1.77 14.31 -4.43
C PRO A 25 1.20 13.07 -3.77
N LYS A 26 -0.03 12.72 -4.17
CA LYS A 26 -0.74 11.61 -3.55
C LYS A 26 -0.04 10.31 -3.96
N ARG A 27 0.44 9.56 -2.96
CA ARG A 27 1.14 8.28 -3.15
C ARG A 27 0.48 7.42 -4.24
N GLY A 28 1.28 7.03 -5.21
CA GLY A 28 0.87 6.07 -6.22
C GLY A 28 0.37 4.77 -5.57
N LEU A 29 -0.68 4.22 -6.13
CA LEU A 29 -1.28 2.97 -5.67
C LEU A 29 -0.41 1.80 -6.14
N SER A 30 0.00 0.93 -5.21
CA SER A 30 0.71 -0.30 -5.58
C SER A 30 -0.24 -1.36 -6.13
N ALA A 31 0.29 -2.43 -6.71
CA ALA A 31 -0.50 -3.52 -7.27
C ALA A 31 -1.44 -4.13 -6.22
N TYR A 32 -0.90 -4.31 -5.02
CA TYR A 32 -1.66 -4.71 -3.84
C TYR A 32 -2.75 -3.70 -3.48
N MET A 33 -2.53 -2.38 -3.63
CA MET A 33 -3.58 -1.39 -3.33
C MET A 33 -4.71 -1.39 -4.36
N PHE A 34 -4.42 -1.60 -5.65
CA PHE A 34 -5.46 -1.79 -6.66
C PHE A 34 -6.31 -3.02 -6.35
N PHE A 35 -5.64 -4.16 -6.12
CA PHE A 35 -6.32 -5.39 -5.71
C PHE A 35 -7.09 -5.22 -4.40
N ALA A 36 -6.49 -4.60 -3.39
CA ALA A 36 -7.09 -4.41 -2.09
C ALA A 36 -8.28 -3.45 -2.13
N ASN A 37 -8.29 -2.43 -2.98
CA ASN A 37 -9.46 -1.54 -3.13
C ASN A 37 -10.65 -2.30 -3.73
N GLU A 38 -10.41 -3.04 -4.81
CA GLU A 38 -11.44 -3.81 -5.53
C GLU A 38 -11.98 -4.95 -4.65
N GLN A 39 -11.09 -5.69 -4.00
CA GLN A 39 -11.47 -6.80 -3.13
C GLN A 39 -11.93 -6.34 -1.74
N ARG A 40 -11.60 -5.12 -1.30
CA ARG A 40 -12.10 -4.60 -0.02
C ARG A 40 -13.61 -4.45 -0.05
N GLU A 41 -14.18 -3.95 -1.15
CA GLU A 41 -15.63 -3.92 -1.30
C GLU A 41 -16.18 -5.33 -1.32
N ASN A 42 -15.61 -6.21 -2.15
CA ASN A 42 -16.05 -7.60 -2.24
C ASN A 42 -16.05 -8.33 -0.88
N VAL A 43 -14.96 -8.22 -0.10
CA VAL A 43 -14.85 -8.82 1.24
C VAL A 43 -15.83 -8.18 2.22
N ARG A 44 -16.08 -6.87 2.12
CA ARG A 44 -17.04 -6.16 2.99
C ARG A 44 -18.48 -6.53 2.67
N GLU A 45 -18.78 -6.78 1.40
CA GLU A 45 -20.08 -7.26 0.94
C GLU A 45 -20.29 -8.74 1.32
N GLU A 46 -19.30 -9.60 1.12
CA GLU A 46 -19.34 -11.01 1.57
C GLU A 46 -19.42 -11.12 3.10
N ASN A 47 -18.78 -10.19 3.81
CA ASN A 47 -18.69 -10.21 5.27
C ASN A 47 -19.17 -8.86 5.85
N PRO A 48 -20.49 -8.60 5.85
CA PRO A 48 -21.01 -7.39 6.45
C PRO A 48 -20.71 -7.41 7.96
N GLY A 49 -19.84 -6.50 8.41
CA GLY A 49 -19.46 -6.35 9.82
C GLY A 49 -18.02 -6.71 10.17
N VAL A 50 -17.20 -7.20 9.23
CA VAL A 50 -15.77 -7.37 9.51
C VAL A 50 -15.06 -6.04 9.64
N SER A 51 -14.14 -5.96 10.61
CA SER A 51 -13.33 -4.77 10.82
C SER A 51 -12.34 -4.56 9.66
N PHE A 52 -11.97 -3.30 9.40
CA PHE A 52 -10.94 -2.97 8.40
C PHE A 52 -9.62 -3.75 8.61
N GLY A 53 -9.26 -4.03 9.88
CA GLY A 53 -8.09 -4.83 10.22
C GLY A 53 -8.20 -6.29 9.76
N GLN A 54 -9.39 -6.90 9.86
CA GLN A 54 -9.64 -8.25 9.34
C GLN A 54 -9.68 -8.28 7.82
N VAL A 55 -10.32 -7.29 7.19
CA VAL A 55 -10.33 -7.15 5.72
C VAL A 55 -8.89 -7.10 5.20
N GLY A 56 -8.02 -6.28 5.80
CA GLY A 56 -6.62 -6.21 5.40
C GLY A 56 -5.86 -7.54 5.52
N LYS A 57 -6.16 -8.34 6.55
CA LYS A 57 -5.59 -9.70 6.68
C LYS A 57 -6.06 -10.61 5.57
N ILE A 58 -7.37 -10.69 5.33
CA ILE A 58 -7.97 -11.52 4.27
C ILE A 58 -7.42 -11.14 2.90
N LEU A 59 -7.35 -9.84 2.61
CA LEU A 59 -6.78 -9.32 1.37
C LEU A 59 -5.29 -9.66 1.22
N GLY A 60 -4.53 -9.56 2.31
CA GLY A 60 -3.11 -9.94 2.32
C GLY A 60 -2.90 -11.43 2.02
N GLU A 61 -3.76 -12.29 2.57
CA GLU A 61 -3.74 -13.73 2.30
C GLU A 61 -4.19 -14.04 0.87
N ARG A 62 -5.30 -13.45 0.40
CA ARG A 62 -5.74 -13.57 -1.00
C ARG A 62 -4.65 -13.11 -1.98
N TRP A 63 -3.99 -11.98 -1.72
CA TRP A 63 -2.90 -11.48 -2.57
C TRP A 63 -1.71 -12.42 -2.62
N LYS A 64 -1.32 -13.02 -1.49
CA LYS A 64 -0.24 -14.02 -1.46
C LYS A 64 -0.65 -15.32 -2.16
N ALA A 65 -1.94 -15.68 -2.10
CA ALA A 65 -2.50 -16.82 -2.78
C ALA A 65 -2.66 -16.60 -4.29
N LEU A 66 -2.81 -15.36 -4.76
CA LEU A 66 -2.80 -15.05 -6.19
C LEU A 66 -1.47 -15.44 -6.84
N SER A 67 -1.54 -16.00 -8.04
CA SER A 67 -0.35 -16.24 -8.86
C SER A 67 0.17 -14.96 -9.51
N GLU A 68 1.43 -14.95 -9.92
CA GLU A 68 2.04 -13.82 -10.65
C GLU A 68 1.25 -13.46 -11.90
N LYS A 69 0.60 -14.43 -12.57
CA LYS A 69 -0.27 -14.16 -13.71
C LYS A 69 -1.49 -13.33 -13.36
N GLN A 70 -2.08 -13.55 -12.18
CA GLN A 70 -3.22 -12.75 -11.72
C GLN A 70 -2.77 -11.41 -11.16
N ARG A 71 -1.56 -11.33 -10.61
CA ARG A 71 -0.97 -10.07 -10.13
C ARG A 71 -0.46 -9.20 -11.28
N ALA A 72 0.00 -9.79 -12.38
CA ALA A 72 0.56 -9.12 -13.55
C ALA A 72 -0.28 -7.92 -14.06
N PRO A 73 -1.61 -8.04 -14.28
CA PRO A 73 -2.40 -6.89 -14.70
C PRO A 73 -2.46 -5.78 -13.63
N TYR A 74 -2.49 -6.13 -12.35
CA TYR A 74 -2.45 -5.15 -11.25
C TYR A 74 -1.05 -4.54 -11.10
N GLU A 75 0.01 -5.30 -11.32
CA GLU A 75 1.40 -4.83 -11.30
C GLU A 75 1.69 -3.90 -12.47
N ALA A 76 1.17 -4.17 -13.66
CA ALA A 76 1.27 -3.26 -14.80
C ALA A 76 0.56 -1.92 -14.52
N LYS A 77 -0.68 -1.97 -14.01
CA LYS A 77 -1.43 -0.76 -13.59
C LYS A 77 -0.68 0.03 -12.51
N ALA A 78 -0.14 -0.68 -11.52
CA ALA A 78 0.62 -0.08 -10.44
C ALA A 78 1.96 0.47 -10.88
N ALA A 79 2.65 -0.16 -11.84
CA ALA A 79 3.90 0.35 -12.38
C ALA A 79 3.67 1.68 -13.12
N ALA A 80 2.58 1.77 -13.89
CA ALA A 80 2.19 3.00 -14.56
C ALA A 80 1.86 4.13 -13.54
N ASP A 81 1.05 3.84 -12.53
CA ASP A 81 0.66 4.82 -11.52
C ASP A 81 1.84 5.20 -10.60
N LYS A 82 2.69 4.23 -10.24
CA LYS A 82 3.93 4.45 -9.51
C LYS A 82 4.86 5.38 -10.29
N LYS A 83 5.01 5.20 -11.60
CA LYS A 83 5.86 6.07 -12.44
C LYS A 83 5.35 7.51 -12.42
N ARG A 84 4.03 7.72 -12.55
CA ARG A 84 3.42 9.06 -12.39
C ARG A 84 3.77 9.66 -11.03
N TYR A 85 3.52 8.92 -9.96
CA TYR A 85 3.80 9.39 -8.61
C TYR A 85 5.29 9.65 -8.37
N GLU A 86 6.19 8.84 -8.90
CA GLU A 86 7.64 8.98 -8.72
C GLU A 86 8.16 10.25 -9.42
N ASP A 87 7.61 10.58 -10.59
CA ASP A 87 7.87 11.83 -11.31
C ASP A 87 7.33 13.05 -10.54
N GLU A 88 6.05 13.03 -10.15
CA GLU A 88 5.44 14.10 -9.34
C GLU A 88 6.15 14.27 -8.00
N LYS A 89 6.57 13.17 -7.36
CA LYS A 89 7.31 13.17 -6.10
C LYS A 89 8.71 13.71 -6.29
N GLN A 90 9.41 13.39 -7.38
CA GLN A 90 10.72 13.98 -7.65
C GLN A 90 10.62 15.49 -7.81
N ALA A 91 9.63 15.96 -8.58
CA ALA A 91 9.38 17.39 -8.75
C ALA A 91 9.06 18.06 -7.41
N TYR A 92 8.17 17.46 -6.61
CA TYR A 92 7.83 17.97 -5.27
C TYR A 92 9.04 17.96 -4.32
N ASN A 93 9.83 16.89 -4.31
CA ASN A 93 10.99 16.79 -3.42
C ASN A 93 12.06 17.82 -3.79
N ALA A 94 12.27 18.07 -5.08
CA ALA A 94 13.17 19.15 -5.54
C ALA A 94 12.64 20.54 -5.13
N GLN A 95 11.33 20.75 -5.20
CA GLN A 95 10.70 22.01 -4.78
C GLN A 95 10.70 22.23 -3.25
N ASN A 96 10.59 21.15 -2.46
CA ASN A 96 10.60 21.24 -0.99
C ASN A 96 12.02 21.40 -0.42
N ASP A 97 13.06 20.93 -1.12
CA ASP A 97 14.46 21.19 -0.74
C ASP A 97 14.85 22.66 -0.98
N ASP A 98 14.31 23.28 -2.03
CA ASP A 98 14.59 24.68 -2.41
C ASP A 98 13.86 25.71 -1.52
N GLU A 99 12.66 25.41 -1.02
CA GLU A 99 11.90 26.29 -0.09
C GLU A 99 12.31 26.11 1.38
N SER A 100 13.22 25.19 1.69
CA SER A 100 13.74 24.97 3.04
C SER A 100 15.19 25.44 3.24
N SER A 101 15.77 26.16 2.27
CA SER A 101 17.12 26.75 2.35
C SER A 101 17.11 28.27 2.47
#